data_AF-A0A4Q3IE88-F1
#
_entry.id   AF-A0A4Q3IE88-F1
#
_cell.length_a   1.000
_cell.length_b   1.000
_cell.length_c   1.000
_cell.angle_alpha   90.00
_cell.angle_beta   90.00
_cell.angle_gamma   90.00
#
_symmetry.space_group_name_H-M   'P 1'
#
loop_
_entity.id
_entity.type
_entity.pdbx_description
1 polymer ?
#
loop_
_entity_poly.entity_id
_entity_poly.type
_entity_poly.pdbx_seq_one_letter_code
_entity_poly.pdbx_strand_id
1 'polypeptide(L)' 'MVLSVAISGCASRPYATLQPVAQTVPGAHAVDMLVATTRARSDVPGVVFSGERGEGLTMENIIVSIPPDAVRKPGAVI' A
#
# COMPACT_ATOMS: atom_id res chain seq x y z
N MET A 1 -23.44 -25.81 -28.99
CA MET A 1 -22.15 -25.11 -29.01
C MET A 1 -22.32 -23.75 -28.36
N VAL A 2 -22.27 -23.68 -27.02
CA VAL A 2 -21.98 -22.47 -26.24
C VAL A 2 -21.40 -22.98 -24.91
N LEU A 3 -20.15 -22.69 -24.63
CA LEU A 3 -19.59 -22.86 -23.28
C LEU A 3 -18.72 -21.64 -23.00
N SER A 4 -19.31 -20.68 -22.29
CA SER A 4 -18.76 -19.38 -21.94
C SER A 4 -17.57 -19.55 -20.99
N VAL A 5 -16.36 -19.20 -21.44
CA VAL A 5 -15.18 -19.05 -20.57
C VAL A 5 -14.82 -17.58 -20.50
N ALA A 6 -15.54 -16.85 -19.64
CA ALA A 6 -15.15 -15.52 -19.19
C ALA A 6 -14.93 -15.59 -17.68
N ILE A 7 -13.80 -16.17 -17.27
CA ILE A 7 -13.30 -16.04 -15.90
C ILE A 7 -12.58 -14.69 -15.83
N SER A 8 -13.33 -13.60 -15.92
CA SER A 8 -12.81 -12.27 -15.58
C SER A 8 -12.53 -12.29 -14.08
N GLY A 9 -11.25 -12.28 -13.69
CA GLY A 9 -10.88 -12.11 -12.29
C GLY A 9 -11.51 -10.82 -11.75
N CYS A 10 -12.39 -10.95 -10.76
CA CYS A 10 -13.03 -9.81 -10.13
C CYS A 10 -11.96 -8.91 -9.48
N ALA A 11 -11.88 -7.66 -9.95
CA ALA A 11 -11.16 -6.52 -9.38
C ALA A 11 -9.75 -6.82 -8.81
N SER A 12 -8.70 -6.62 -9.62
CA SER A 12 -7.34 -6.52 -9.08
C SER A 12 -7.21 -5.29 -8.18
N ARG A 13 -6.49 -5.44 -7.08
CA ARG A 13 -6.17 -4.32 -6.19
C ARG A 13 -5.25 -3.31 -6.90
N PRO A 14 -5.32 -2.02 -6.54
CA PRO A 14 -4.30 -1.04 -6.91
C PRO A 14 -2.91 -1.57 -6.56
N TYR A 15 -1.98 -1.46 -7.51
CA TYR A 15 -0.58 -1.87 -7.39
C TYR A 15 0.31 -0.63 -7.38
N ALA A 16 1.48 -0.71 -6.75
CA ALA A 16 2.44 0.40 -6.64
C ALA A 16 1.88 1.67 -5.95
N THR A 17 1.13 1.52 -4.85
CA THR A 17 0.45 2.63 -4.16
C THR A 17 1.27 3.37 -3.11
N LEU A 18 2.45 2.89 -2.74
CA LEU A 18 3.29 3.47 -1.69
C LEU A 18 4.34 4.43 -2.25
N GLN A 19 3.97 5.25 -3.23
CA GLN A 19 4.88 6.23 -3.79
C GLN A 19 5.05 7.40 -2.81
N PRO A 20 6.29 7.85 -2.52
CA PRO A 20 6.52 8.94 -1.58
C PRO A 20 5.82 10.22 -2.03
N VAL A 21 5.13 10.87 -1.08
CA VAL A 21 4.54 12.19 -1.28
C VAL A 21 5.46 13.26 -0.71
N ALA A 22 5.71 14.33 -1.47
CA ALA A 22 6.62 15.40 -1.06
C ALA A 22 6.03 16.35 -0.02
N GLN A 23 4.69 16.43 0.07
CA GLN A 23 3.99 17.40 0.92
C GLN A 23 2.76 16.77 1.56
N THR A 24 2.39 17.28 2.73
CA THR A 24 1.15 16.95 3.44
C THR A 24 0.24 18.19 3.52
N VAL A 25 -0.98 18.03 4.02
CA VAL A 25 -1.92 19.15 4.20
C VAL A 25 -1.89 19.66 5.65
N PRO A 26 -2.21 20.95 5.90
CA PRO A 26 -2.34 21.47 7.25
C PRO A 26 -3.32 20.64 8.10
N GLY A 27 -2.92 20.35 9.34
CA GLY A 27 -3.72 19.53 10.26
C GLY A 27 -3.72 18.02 9.96
N ALA A 28 -2.94 17.54 8.99
CA ALA A 28 -2.75 16.11 8.80
C ALA A 28 -2.04 15.48 10.01
N HIS A 29 -2.46 14.27 10.36
CA HIS A 29 -1.78 13.45 11.36
C HIS A 29 -0.71 12.61 10.68
N ALA A 30 0.50 12.61 11.22
CA ALA A 30 1.56 11.70 10.78
C ALA A 30 1.58 10.46 11.68
N VAL A 31 1.54 9.28 11.06
CA VAL A 31 1.72 8.00 11.73
C VAL A 31 3.07 7.43 11.32
N ASP A 32 4.00 7.38 12.26
CA ASP A 32 5.30 6.73 12.09
C ASP A 32 5.14 5.21 12.33
N MET A 33 5.48 4.41 11.32
CA MET A 33 5.29 2.96 11.34
C MET A 33 6.57 2.23 10.94
N LEU A 34 7.14 1.49 11.90
CA LEU A 34 8.21 0.54 11.61
C LEU A 34 7.63 -0.76 11.05
N VAL A 35 7.95 -1.06 9.80
CA VAL A 35 7.54 -2.30 9.12
C VAL A 35 8.71 -3.29 9.17
N ALA A 36 8.51 -4.42 9.85
CA ALA A 36 9.47 -5.52 9.90
C ALA A 36 8.89 -6.76 9.18
N THR A 37 9.61 -7.29 8.19
CA THR A 37 9.11 -8.38 7.35
C THR A 37 10.22 -9.29 6.84
N THR A 38 9.88 -10.53 6.46
CA THR A 38 10.78 -11.47 5.77
C THR A 38 10.55 -11.52 4.26
N ARG A 39 9.81 -10.55 3.71
CA ARG A 39 9.56 -10.43 2.27
C ARG A 39 10.79 -9.85 1.57
N ALA A 40 11.01 -10.26 0.33
CA ALA A 40 12.07 -9.68 -0.49
C ALA A 40 11.78 -8.19 -0.79
N ARG A 41 12.84 -7.40 -0.94
CA ARG A 41 12.73 -6.00 -1.37
C ARG A 41 12.30 -5.97 -2.84
N SER A 42 11.47 -5.01 -3.21
CA SER A 42 11.12 -4.79 -4.62
C SER A 42 11.93 -3.64 -5.20
N ASP A 43 12.22 -3.74 -6.49
CA ASP A 43 12.80 -2.71 -7.35
C ASP A 43 11.74 -1.84 -8.03
N VAL A 44 10.46 -2.20 -7.90
CA VAL A 44 9.34 -1.48 -8.52
C VAL A 44 8.97 -0.25 -7.69
N PRO A 45 8.98 0.97 -8.27
CA PRO A 45 8.55 2.17 -7.56
C PRO A 45 7.14 2.03 -6.97
N GLY A 46 6.95 2.48 -5.74
CA GLY A 46 5.67 2.35 -5.03
C GLY A 46 5.39 0.95 -4.47
N VAL A 47 6.31 0.00 -4.64
CA VAL A 47 6.28 -1.32 -4.00
C VAL A 47 7.52 -1.45 -3.12
N VAL A 48 7.34 -1.43 -1.79
CA VAL A 48 8.49 -1.51 -0.87
C VAL A 48 9.01 -2.95 -0.75
N PHE A 49 8.10 -3.91 -0.63
CA PHE A 49 8.40 -5.33 -0.51
C PHE A 49 7.53 -6.15 -1.46
N SER A 50 8.10 -7.18 -2.06
CA SER A 50 7.45 -8.02 -3.05
C SER A 50 6.67 -9.19 -2.42
N GLY A 51 6.12 -10.08 -3.26
CA GLY A 51 5.36 -11.25 -2.81
C GLY A 51 6.22 -12.40 -2.30
N GLU A 52 7.48 -12.42 -2.72
CA GLU A 52 8.48 -13.45 -2.53
C GLU A 52 9.10 -13.41 -1.13
N ARG A 53 9.70 -14.52 -0.71
CA ARG A 53 10.47 -14.61 0.53
C ARG A 53 11.88 -14.05 0.30
N GLY A 54 12.33 -13.16 1.20
CA GLY A 54 13.68 -12.62 1.19
C GLY A 54 14.67 -13.49 1.97
N GLU A 55 15.92 -13.05 2.00
CA GLU A 55 17.03 -13.77 2.66
C GLU A 55 16.97 -13.70 4.19
N GLY A 56 16.13 -12.83 4.76
CA GLY A 56 16.02 -12.67 6.21
C GLY A 56 15.02 -11.58 6.61
N LEU A 57 15.12 -11.15 7.86
CA LEU A 57 14.34 -10.03 8.39
C LEU A 57 14.86 -8.70 7.83
N THR A 58 13.97 -7.91 7.25
CA THR A 58 14.24 -6.55 6.78
C THR A 58 13.26 -5.58 7.44
N MET A 59 13.71 -4.35 7.66
CA MET A 59 12.91 -3.28 8.25
C MET A 59 12.84 -2.06 7.33
N GLU A 60 11.74 -1.32 7.40
CA GLU A 60 11.55 -0.03 6.74
C GLU A 60 10.74 0.90 7.65
N ASN A 61 11.07 2.20 7.67
CA ASN A 61 10.18 3.19 8.29
C ASN A 61 9.23 3.74 7.22
N ILE A 62 7.92 3.63 7.47
CA ILE A 62 6.88 4.20 6.63
C ILE A 62 6.12 5.26 7.43
N ILE A 63 6.17 6.50 6.97
CA ILE A 63 5.42 7.61 7.56
C ILE A 63 4.15 7.82 6.73
N VAL A 64 2.99 7.59 7.33
CA VAL A 64 1.69 7.76 6.69
C VAL A 64 1.07 9.08 7.11
N SER A 65 0.78 9.95 6.14
CA SER A 65 0.00 11.17 6.37
C SER A 65 -1.50 10.88 6.26
N ILE A 66 -2.26 11.18 7.30
CA ILE A 66 -3.70 10.99 7.36
C ILE A 66 -4.38 12.38 7.37
N PRO A 67 -5.26 12.70 6.40
CA PRO A 67 -6.00 13.97 6.40
C PRO A 67 -6.81 14.20 7.68
N PRO A 68 -7.13 15.46 8.03
CA PRO A 68 -7.95 15.79 9.19
C PRO A 68 -9.32 15.08 9.19
N ASP A 69 -9.84 14.73 10.38
CA ASP A 69 -11.16 14.11 10.53
C ASP A 69 -12.31 14.95 9.95
N ALA A 70 -12.16 16.27 9.87
CA ALA A 70 -13.15 17.15 9.27
C ALA A 70 -13.39 16.89 7.76
N VAL A 71 -12.42 16.26 7.08
CA VAL A 71 -12.46 16.02 5.61
C VAL A 71 -12.41 14.53 5.26
N ARG A 72 -12.44 13.63 6.25
CA ARG A 72 -12.52 12.17 6.03
C ARG A 72 -13.46 11.51 7.03
N LYS A 73 -14.00 10.35 6.67
CA LYS A 73 -14.75 9.49 7.60
C LYS A 73 -13.84 8.36 8.08
N PRO A 74 -13.44 8.29 9.36
CA PRO A 74 -12.63 7.18 9.86
C PRO A 74 -13.28 5.82 9.56
N GLY A 75 -12.50 4.86 9.07
CA GLY A 75 -12.97 3.51 8.75
C GLY A 75 -13.70 3.36 7.42
N ALA A 76 -13.99 4.45 6.69
CA ALA A 76 -14.52 4.34 5.33
C ALA A 76 -13.42 3.86 4.38
N VAL A 77 -13.69 2.75 3.68
CA VAL A 77 -12.88 2.27 2.54
C VAL A 77 -13.77 2.43 1.30
N ILE A 78 -13.29 3.20 0.32
CA ILE A 78 -13.98 3.44 -0.96
C ILE A 78 -13.81 2.26 -1.92
#